data_AF-A0A139W947-F1
#
_entry.id   AF-A0A139W947-F1
#
_cell.length_a   1.000
_cell.length_b   1.000
_cell.length_c   1.000
_cell.angle_alpha   90.00
_cell.angle_beta   90.00
_cell.angle_gamma   90.00
#
_symmetry.space_group_name_H-M   'P 1'
#
loop_
_entity.id
_entity.type
_entity.pdbx_description
1 polymer ?
#
loop_
_entity_poly.entity_id
_entity_poly.type
_entity_poly.pdbx_seq_one_letter_code
_entity_poly.pdbx_strand_id
1 'polypeptide(L)'
;MARISDFKKKNQVLVPELVIQEASEAINKVVPAKSKQLYEKEYSNFCEWRERKDAKGVDERIILTYISERSKNAKSSSLWAYYSQLKKMLSVKENIDISRFHQKNIPDIALDVQVQLYWQTLEPI
;
A
#
# COMPACT_ATOMS: atom_id res chain seq x y z
N MET A 1 -6.88 44.51 -11.30
CA MET A 1 -7.07 43.05 -11.47
C MET A 1 -5.72 42.40 -11.78
N ALA A 2 -4.99 41.96 -10.75
CA ALA A 2 -3.72 41.23 -10.94
C ALA A 2 -4.02 39.73 -11.08
N ARG A 3 -3.52 39.11 -12.15
CA ARG A 3 -3.68 37.69 -12.46
C ARG A 3 -3.03 36.82 -11.38
N ILE A 4 -3.78 35.88 -10.84
CA ILE A 4 -3.32 34.80 -9.94
C ILE A 4 -2.66 33.68 -10.80
N SER A 5 -1.84 34.03 -11.80
CA SER A 5 -1.28 33.06 -12.75
C SER A 5 0.24 32.91 -12.68
N ASP A 6 0.88 33.35 -11.60
CA ASP A 6 2.36 33.37 -11.52
C ASP A 6 2.98 32.57 -10.35
N PHE A 7 2.20 31.84 -9.53
CA PHE A 7 2.75 31.13 -8.36
C PHE A 7 2.81 29.61 -8.44
N LYS A 8 2.83 29.04 -9.65
CA LYS A 8 3.21 27.62 -9.85
C LYS A 8 4.43 27.49 -10.76
N LYS A 9 5.46 28.31 -10.51
CA LYS A 9 6.78 28.14 -11.10
C LYS A 9 7.47 26.95 -10.42
N LYS A 10 7.17 25.76 -10.96
CA LYS A 10 8.05 24.59 -11.12
C LYS A 10 9.22 24.52 -10.14
N ASN A 11 9.03 23.82 -9.02
CA ASN A 11 10.13 23.10 -8.38
C ASN A 11 10.14 21.66 -8.94
N GLN A 12 10.46 21.52 -10.23
CA GLN A 12 10.81 20.21 -10.78
C GLN A 12 12.29 20.00 -10.47
N VAL A 13 12.56 19.12 -9.50
CA VAL A 13 13.91 18.63 -9.25
C VAL A 13 14.34 17.87 -10.50
N LEU A 14 15.33 18.40 -11.23
CA LEU A 14 15.96 17.71 -12.36
C LEU A 14 16.87 16.63 -11.79
N VAL A 15 16.34 15.42 -11.67
CA VAL A 15 17.11 14.24 -11.24
C VAL A 15 17.78 13.63 -12.48
N PRO A 16 19.11 13.44 -12.48
CA PRO A 16 19.81 12.77 -13.59
C PRO A 16 19.32 11.34 -13.81
N GLU A 17 19.29 10.89 -15.08
CA GLU A 17 18.78 9.56 -15.47
C GLU A 17 19.46 8.41 -14.69
N LEU A 18 20.77 8.51 -14.48
CA LEU A 18 21.54 7.52 -13.71
C LEU A 18 21.00 7.37 -12.28
N VAL A 19 20.61 8.48 -11.65
CA VAL A 19 20.08 8.49 -10.28
C VAL A 19 18.67 7.89 -10.24
N ILE A 20 17.85 8.12 -11.27
CA ILE A 20 16.52 7.49 -11.42
C ILE A 20 16.67 5.98 -11.58
N GLN A 21 17.63 5.55 -12.41
CA GLN A 21 17.91 4.14 -12.67
C GLN A 21 18.39 3.44 -11.38
N GLU A 22 19.37 4.00 -10.68
CA GLU A 22 19.87 3.45 -9.42
C GLU A 22 18.78 3.40 -8.34
N ALA A 23 17.92 4.42 -8.25
CA ALA A 23 16.77 4.40 -7.35
C ALA A 23 15.79 3.28 -7.71
N SER A 24 15.50 3.07 -9.00
CA SER A 24 14.61 1.99 -9.46
C SER A 24 15.17 0.59 -9.14
N GLU A 25 16.48 0.41 -9.29
CA GLU A 25 17.17 -0.84 -8.97
C GLU A 25 17.21 -1.08 -7.47
N ALA A 26 17.45 -0.03 -6.68
CA ALA A 26 17.36 -0.09 -5.23
C ALA A 26 15.95 -0.49 -4.78
N ILE A 27 14.90 0.13 -5.34
CA ILE A 27 13.49 -0.19 -5.09
C ILE A 27 13.19 -1.66 -5.41
N ASN A 28 13.67 -2.17 -6.55
CA ASN A 28 13.51 -3.56 -6.95
C ASN A 28 14.21 -4.55 -6.00
N LYS A 29 15.36 -4.15 -5.42
CA LYS A 29 16.08 -4.94 -4.40
C LYS A 29 15.38 -4.94 -3.04
N VAL A 30 14.46 -4.00 -2.76
CA VAL A 30 13.73 -3.96 -1.48
C VAL A 30 12.67 -5.07 -1.38
N VAL A 31 12.24 -5.66 -2.50
CA VAL A 31 11.42 -6.89 -2.44
C VAL A 31 12.38 -8.07 -2.29
N PRO A 32 12.30 -8.88 -1.21
CA PRO A 32 13.22 -9.99 -1.02
C PRO A 32 13.11 -10.97 -2.19
N ALA A 33 14.24 -11.26 -2.85
CA ALA A 33 14.25 -12.07 -4.08
C ALA A 33 13.56 -13.44 -3.93
N LYS A 34 13.65 -14.06 -2.74
CA LYS A 34 13.02 -15.35 -2.43
C LYS A 34 11.49 -15.27 -2.35
N SER A 35 10.93 -14.12 -1.96
CA SER A 35 9.48 -13.95 -1.77
C SER A 35 8.84 -13.06 -2.82
N LYS A 36 9.61 -12.52 -3.78
CA LYS A 36 9.10 -11.67 -4.87
C LYS A 36 7.85 -12.23 -5.55
N GLN A 37 7.82 -13.52 -5.84
CA GLN A 37 6.66 -14.19 -6.44
C GLN A 37 5.40 -14.08 -5.57
N LEU A 38 5.53 -14.13 -4.23
CA LEU A 38 4.39 -13.97 -3.31
C LEU A 38 3.85 -12.54 -3.35
N TYR A 39 4.75 -11.55 -3.32
CA TYR A 39 4.38 -10.14 -3.41
C TYR A 39 3.68 -9.83 -4.74
N GLU A 40 4.24 -10.29 -5.86
CA GLU A 40 3.65 -10.14 -7.18
C GLU A 40 2.29 -10.84 -7.27
N LYS A 41 2.18 -12.07 -6.75
CA LYS A 41 0.92 -12.80 -6.71
C LYS A 41 -0.14 -12.06 -5.91
N GLU A 42 0.19 -11.52 -4.75
CA GLU A 42 -0.77 -10.78 -3.93
C GLU A 42 -1.24 -9.49 -4.62
N TYR A 43 -0.32 -8.78 -5.27
CA TYR A 43 -0.67 -7.61 -6.08
C TYR A 43 -1.58 -7.98 -7.26
N SER A 44 -1.29 -9.07 -7.98
CA SER A 44 -2.16 -9.56 -9.05
C SER A 44 -3.56 -9.92 -8.54
N ASN A 45 -3.66 -10.62 -7.41
CA ASN A 45 -4.95 -10.94 -6.78
C ASN A 45 -5.75 -9.67 -6.45
N PHE A 46 -5.07 -8.60 -6.00
CA PHE A 46 -5.70 -7.32 -5.73
C PHE A 46 -6.19 -6.63 -7.02
N CYS A 47 -5.38 -6.63 -8.09
CA CYS A 47 -5.78 -6.09 -9.40
C CYS A 47 -7.01 -6.81 -9.96
N GLU A 48 -7.00 -8.15 -9.99
CA GLU A 48 -8.14 -8.95 -10.43
C GLU A 48 -9.39 -8.70 -9.57
N TRP A 49 -9.21 -8.54 -8.26
CA TRP A 49 -10.31 -8.19 -7.37
C TRP A 49 -10.89 -6.80 -7.67
N ARG A 50 -10.03 -5.81 -7.93
CA ARG A 50 -10.47 -4.45 -8.33
C ARG A 50 -11.26 -4.49 -9.63
N GLU A 51 -10.78 -5.22 -10.63
CA GLU A 51 -11.46 -5.39 -11.91
C GLU A 51 -12.85 -6.01 -11.72
N ARG A 52 -12.96 -7.08 -10.93
CA ARG A 52 -14.27 -7.71 -10.63
C ARG A 52 -15.25 -6.80 -9.89
N LYS A 53 -14.76 -5.82 -9.14
CA LYS A 53 -15.57 -4.88 -8.35
C LYS A 53 -15.83 -3.54 -9.07
N ASP A 54 -15.29 -3.36 -10.27
CA ASP A 54 -15.20 -2.05 -10.96
C ASP A 54 -14.62 -0.94 -10.04
N ALA A 55 -13.70 -1.33 -9.15
CA ALA A 55 -13.08 -0.42 -8.19
C ALA A 55 -11.88 0.26 -8.83
N LYS A 56 -12.07 1.51 -9.28
CA LYS A 56 -11.03 2.29 -9.95
C LYS A 56 -10.06 2.93 -8.95
N GLY A 57 -8.77 2.83 -9.24
CA GLY A 57 -7.70 3.43 -8.44
C GLY A 57 -7.36 2.64 -7.17
N VAL A 58 -6.77 3.33 -6.21
CA VAL A 58 -6.39 2.80 -4.89
C VAL A 58 -6.79 3.83 -3.85
N ASP A 59 -7.67 3.42 -2.95
CA ASP A 59 -8.15 4.22 -1.83
C ASP A 59 -8.19 3.35 -0.58
N GLU A 60 -8.18 3.98 0.59
CA GLU A 60 -8.25 3.28 1.87
C GLU A 60 -9.44 2.33 1.94
N ARG A 61 -10.62 2.78 1.50
CA ARG A 61 -11.85 1.98 1.48
C ARG A 61 -11.74 0.74 0.58
N ILE A 62 -11.06 0.88 -0.56
CA ILE A 62 -10.84 -0.20 -1.52
C ILE A 62 -9.95 -1.27 -0.87
N ILE A 63 -8.87 -0.84 -0.22
CA ILE A 63 -7.92 -1.75 0.45
C ILE A 63 -8.57 -2.43 1.66
N LEU A 64 -9.28 -1.68 2.51
CA LEU A 64 -9.98 -2.24 3.67
C LEU A 64 -11.02 -3.28 3.25
N THR A 65 -11.77 -3.00 2.19
CA THR A 65 -12.75 -3.96 1.67
C THR A 65 -12.06 -5.22 1.14
N TYR A 66 -10.96 -5.08 0.40
CA TYR A 66 -10.18 -6.22 -0.08
C TYR A 66 -9.67 -7.10 1.06
N ILE A 67 -9.03 -6.49 2.06
CA ILE A 67 -8.47 -7.20 3.23
C ILE A 67 -9.59 -7.85 4.05
N SER A 68 -10.73 -7.17 4.22
CA SER A 68 -11.92 -7.71 4.90
C SER A 68 -12.53 -8.92 4.16
N GLU A 69 -12.59 -8.89 2.82
CA GLU A 69 -13.04 -10.06 2.06
C GLU A 69 -12.03 -11.22 2.13
N ARG A 70 -10.74 -10.90 2.20
CA ARG A 70 -9.66 -11.89 2.28
C ARG A 70 -9.57 -12.56 3.64
N SER A 71 -9.88 -11.84 4.72
CA SER A 71 -9.90 -12.38 6.09
C SER A 71 -10.92 -13.51 6.27
N LYS A 72 -12.01 -13.51 5.50
CA LYS A 72 -13.03 -14.57 5.53
C LYS A 72 -12.47 -15.95 5.19
N ASN A 73 -11.37 -16.01 4.44
CA ASN A 73 -10.78 -17.25 3.93
C ASN A 73 -9.32 -17.45 4.38
N ALA A 74 -8.77 -16.57 5.21
CA ALA A 74 -7.36 -16.59 5.59
C ALA A 74 -7.19 -16.46 7.11
N LYS A 75 -6.19 -17.15 7.66
CA LYS A 75 -5.79 -16.99 9.07
C LYS A 75 -5.13 -15.62 9.28
N SER A 76 -5.22 -15.08 10.49
CA SER A 76 -4.74 -13.73 10.84
C SER A 76 -3.26 -13.49 10.52
N SER A 77 -2.39 -14.48 10.74
CA SER A 77 -0.96 -14.39 10.40
C SER A 77 -0.71 -14.33 8.88
N SER A 78 -1.52 -15.03 8.08
CA SER A 78 -1.49 -14.95 6.62
C SER A 78 -2.05 -13.62 6.12
N LEU A 79 -3.09 -13.08 6.79
CA LEU A 79 -3.70 -11.80 6.44
C LEU A 79 -2.73 -10.63 6.59
N TRP A 80 -1.93 -10.61 7.65
CA TRP A 80 -0.89 -9.60 7.83
C TRP A 80 0.18 -9.70 6.74
N ALA A 81 0.60 -10.93 6.42
CA ALA A 81 1.53 -11.17 5.33
C ALA A 81 0.97 -10.64 3.99
N TYR A 82 -0.31 -10.85 3.70
CA TYR A 82 -0.98 -10.31 2.52
C TYR A 82 -1.04 -8.78 2.54
N TYR A 83 -1.42 -8.18 3.67
CA TYR A 83 -1.46 -6.72 3.82
C TYR A 83 -0.10 -6.09 3.57
N SER A 84 0.98 -6.64 4.15
CA SER A 84 2.33 -6.08 3.92
C SER A 84 2.88 -6.35 2.54
N GLN A 85 2.57 -7.50 1.95
CA GLN A 85 2.87 -7.77 0.54
C GLN A 85 2.22 -6.71 -0.35
N LEU A 86 0.92 -6.49 -0.18
CA LEU A 86 0.16 -5.49 -0.93
C LEU A 86 0.70 -4.07 -0.67
N LYS A 87 0.92 -3.69 0.59
CA LYS A 87 1.52 -2.39 0.98
C LYS A 87 2.82 -2.13 0.24
N LYS A 88 3.71 -3.13 0.23
CA LYS A 88 5.01 -3.00 -0.42
C LYS A 88 4.84 -2.87 -1.94
N MET A 89 3.96 -3.65 -2.54
CA MET A 89 3.75 -3.62 -3.99
C MET A 89 3.07 -2.35 -4.47
N LEU A 90 2.13 -1.79 -3.70
CA LEU A 90 1.51 -0.50 -3.99
C LEU A 90 2.54 0.65 -3.92
N SER A 91 3.44 0.61 -2.92
CA SER A 91 4.54 1.56 -2.82
C SER A 91 5.52 1.44 -3.99
N VAL A 92 5.82 0.22 -4.45
CA VAL A 92 6.77 -0.03 -5.55
C VAL A 92 6.19 0.26 -6.93
N LYS A 93 4.96 -0.20 -7.21
CA LYS A 93 4.36 -0.17 -8.55
C LYS A 93 3.52 1.07 -8.82
N GLU A 94 2.81 1.57 -7.81
CA GLU A 94 1.87 2.69 -7.97
C GLU A 94 2.39 3.96 -7.25
N ASN A 95 3.51 3.88 -6.52
CA ASN A 95 4.04 4.94 -5.67
C ASN A 95 3.02 5.43 -4.62
N ILE A 96 2.22 4.50 -4.09
CA ILE A 96 1.17 4.77 -3.11
C ILE A 96 1.62 4.28 -1.75
N ASP A 97 1.73 5.20 -0.78
CA ASP A 97 2.00 4.86 0.61
C ASP A 97 0.70 4.72 1.41
N ILE A 98 0.40 3.48 1.78
CA ILE A 98 -0.79 3.11 2.55
C ILE A 98 -0.51 3.02 4.06
N SER A 99 0.68 3.42 4.52
CA SER A 99 1.05 3.45 5.93
C SER A 99 0.17 4.36 6.78
N ARG A 100 -0.39 5.42 6.17
CA ARG A 100 -1.18 6.47 6.81
C ARG A 100 -2.64 6.11 7.08
N PHE A 101 -3.11 4.97 6.58
CA PHE A 101 -4.51 4.55 6.76
C PHE A 101 -4.85 4.14 8.20
N HIS A 102 -3.86 3.99 9.07
CA HIS A 102 -4.10 3.74 10.50
C HIS A 102 -4.65 4.96 11.25
N GLN A 103 -4.63 6.16 10.65
CA GLN A 103 -4.74 7.40 11.42
C GLN A 103 -6.12 8.06 11.44
N LYS A 104 -7.08 7.65 10.58
CA LYS A 104 -8.24 8.56 10.38
C LYS A 104 -9.67 8.05 10.43
N ASN A 105 -9.99 6.76 10.47
CA ASN A 105 -11.33 6.27 10.88
C ASN A 105 -11.42 4.77 10.59
N ILE A 106 -11.11 3.93 11.59
CA ILE A 106 -11.72 2.60 11.64
C ILE A 106 -12.89 2.74 12.61
N PRO A 107 -14.13 3.03 12.14
CA PRO A 107 -15.29 2.84 12.99
C PRO A 107 -15.34 1.36 13.36
N ASP A 108 -15.61 1.16 14.64
CA ASP A 108 -15.61 -0.07 15.43
C ASP A 108 -16.57 -1.14 14.88
N ILE A 109 -16.29 -1.65 13.68
CA ILE A 109 -17.02 -2.74 13.04
C ILE A 109 -16.00 -3.77 12.56
N ALA A 110 -15.74 -4.72 13.45
CA ALA A 110 -15.23 -6.06 13.15
C ALA A 110 -13.82 -6.17 12.56
N LEU A 111 -12.83 -5.58 13.23
CA LEU A 111 -11.52 -6.24 13.33
C LEU A 111 -11.52 -6.97 14.67
N ASP A 112 -11.69 -8.28 14.58
CA ASP A 112 -11.68 -9.23 15.70
C ASP A 112 -10.62 -8.84 16.75
N VAL A 113 -10.96 -9.02 18.03
CA VAL A 113 -10.21 -8.58 19.22
C VAL A 113 -8.70 -8.90 19.15
N GLN A 114 -8.32 -9.91 18.35
CA GLN A 114 -6.94 -10.27 18.03
C GLN A 114 -6.12 -9.22 17.27
N VAL A 115 -6.73 -8.39 16.41
CA VAL A 115 -6.01 -7.34 15.66
C VAL A 115 -5.74 -6.14 16.57
N GLN A 116 -6.68 -5.77 17.43
CA GLN A 116 -6.53 -4.67 18.38
C GLN A 116 -5.46 -4.97 19.44
N LEU A 117 -5.41 -6.20 19.98
CA LEU A 117 -4.39 -6.67 20.92
C LEU A 117 -2.98 -6.73 20.29
N TYR A 118 -2.90 -6.93 18.96
CA TYR A 118 -1.64 -6.95 18.24
C TYR A 118 -1.06 -5.53 18.03
N TRP A 119 -1.90 -4.51 17.89
CA TRP A 119 -1.46 -3.11 17.77
C TRP A 119 -0.93 -2.52 19.09
N GLN A 120 -1.29 -3.09 20.24
CA GLN A 120 -0.85 -2.61 21.56
C GLN A 120 0.49 -3.21 22.04
N THR A 121 1.04 -4.21 21.36
CA THR A 121 2.24 -4.96 21.81
C THR A 121 3.51 -4.64 21.02
N LEU A 122 3.45 -3.73 20.04
CA LEU A 122 4.56 -3.39 19.14
C LEU A 122 4.96 -1.90 19.19
N GLU A 123 4.98 -1.30 20.39
CA GLU A 123 5.85 -0.14 20.63
C GLU A 123 7.27 -0.63 21.00
N PRO A 124 8.33 -0.10 20.38
CA PRO A 124 9.68 -0.61 20.57
C PRO A 124 10.29 -0.12 21.90
N ILE A 125 10.97 -1.02 22.62
CA ILE A 125 12.18 -0.71 23.39
C ILE A 125 13.37 -0.99 22.46
#